data_AF-A0AAW6Y8L2-F1
#
_entry.id   AF-A0AAW6Y8L2-F1
#
_cell.length_a   1.000
_cell.length_b   1.000
_cell.length_c   1.000
_cell.angle_alpha   90.00
_cell.angle_beta   90.00
_cell.angle_gamma   90.00
#
_symmetry.space_group_name_H-M   'P 1'
#
loop_
_entity.id
_entity.type
_entity.pdbx_description
1 polymer ?
#
loop_
_entity_poly.entity_id
_entity_poly.type
_entity_poly.pdbx_seq_one_letter_code
_entity_poly.pdbx_strand_id
1 'polypeptide(L)'
;GGKKSDYGLLTGNKHDFDKKYLFGTVQTVSQEQILEQLDPEEFDYILIDEAHRVAAPTYQKILNHFAPKFLLGMTATPERMDKQNIYEIFDYHLAYEI
;
A
#
# COMPACT_ATOMS: atom_id res chain seq x y z
N GLY A 1 2.36 -12.06 -15.66
CA GLY A 1 1.22 -12.23 -14.72
C GLY A 1 1.14 -13.68 -14.30
N GLY A 2 0.81 -13.95 -13.03
CA GLY A 2 0.80 -15.29 -12.40
C GLY A 2 -0.50 -16.07 -12.62
N LYS A 3 -0.62 -17.23 -11.97
CA LYS A 3 -1.85 -18.04 -11.98
C LYS A 3 -2.89 -17.41 -11.06
N LYS A 4 -4.19 -17.64 -11.30
CA LYS A 4 -5.27 -17.15 -10.41
C LYS A 4 -5.07 -17.56 -8.94
N SER A 5 -4.43 -18.70 -8.70
CA SER A 5 -4.07 -19.19 -7.35
C SER A 5 -3.10 -18.30 -6.59
N ASP A 6 -2.37 -17.42 -7.29
CA ASP A 6 -1.33 -16.57 -6.71
C ASP A 6 -1.92 -15.27 -6.13
N TYR A 7 -3.21 -15.00 -6.40
CA TYR A 7 -3.92 -13.78 -6.02
C TYR A 7 -4.79 -14.03 -4.80
N GLY A 8 -4.71 -13.14 -3.82
CA GLY A 8 -5.43 -13.18 -2.55
C GLY A 8 -6.07 -11.85 -2.19
N LEU A 9 -7.07 -11.90 -1.31
CA LEU A 9 -7.72 -10.71 -0.79
C LEU A 9 -7.49 -10.58 0.73
N LEU A 10 -7.33 -9.34 1.18
CA LEU A 10 -7.38 -8.93 2.57
C LEU A 10 -8.64 -8.06 2.76
N THR A 11 -9.71 -8.69 3.24
CA THR A 11 -10.99 -8.05 3.58
C THR A 11 -11.36 -8.42 5.01
N GLY A 12 -12.32 -7.73 5.63
CA GLY A 12 -12.74 -8.03 7.00
C GLY A 12 -13.19 -9.48 7.26
N ASN A 13 -13.51 -10.26 6.22
CA ASN A 13 -13.95 -11.66 6.33
C ASN A 13 -13.02 -12.66 5.62
N LYS A 14 -11.94 -12.21 4.98
CA LYS A 14 -11.05 -13.08 4.19
C LYS A 14 -9.62 -12.57 4.26
N HIS A 15 -8.72 -13.40 4.78
CA HIS A 15 -7.31 -13.08 4.89
C HIS A 15 -6.46 -14.16 4.20
N ASP A 16 -6.14 -13.94 2.92
CA ASP A 16 -5.32 -14.88 2.15
C ASP A 16 -3.81 -14.58 2.28
N PHE A 17 -3.27 -14.55 3.50
CA PHE A 17 -1.89 -14.12 3.78
C PHE A 17 -0.81 -14.91 3.01
N ASP A 18 -1.12 -16.14 2.59
CA ASP A 18 -0.19 -17.04 1.88
C ASP A 18 -0.06 -16.74 0.37
N LYS A 19 -0.68 -15.65 -0.11
CA LYS A 19 -0.75 -15.34 -1.54
C LYS A 19 0.34 -14.36 -1.96
N LYS A 20 0.93 -14.65 -3.12
CA LYS A 20 1.97 -13.84 -3.73
C LYS A 20 1.52 -12.41 -4.04
N TYR A 21 0.25 -12.23 -4.41
CA TYR A 21 -0.34 -10.93 -4.69
C TYR A 21 -1.53 -10.72 -3.77
N LEU A 22 -1.44 -9.75 -2.86
CA LEU A 22 -2.51 -9.43 -1.92
C LEU A 22 -3.14 -8.08 -2.26
N PHE A 23 -4.49 -8.07 -2.30
CA PHE A 23 -5.27 -6.86 -2.52
C PHE A 23 -6.12 -6.60 -1.29
N GLY A 24 -5.98 -5.40 -0.72
CA GLY A 24 -6.72 -5.00 0.46
C GLY A 24 -7.09 -3.53 0.41
N THR A 25 -8.07 -3.17 1.24
CA THR A 25 -8.37 -1.76 1.48
C THR A 25 -7.44 -1.21 2.55
N VAL A 26 -7.14 0.09 2.49
CA VAL A 26 -6.34 0.77 3.53
C VAL A 26 -6.96 0.58 4.92
N GLN A 27 -8.29 0.55 5.00
CA GLN A 27 -9.01 0.34 6.26
C GLN A 27 -8.80 -1.07 6.83
N THR A 28 -8.65 -2.09 6.00
CA THR A 28 -8.37 -3.46 6.45
C THR A 28 -6.89 -3.64 6.80
N VAL A 29 -5.99 -3.20 5.92
CA VAL A 29 -4.55 -3.39 6.10
C VAL A 29 -4.01 -2.56 7.27
N SER A 30 -4.55 -1.36 7.54
CA SER A 30 -4.11 -0.52 8.67
C SER A 30 -4.58 -1.00 10.05
N GLN A 31 -5.30 -2.13 10.14
CA GLN A 31 -5.67 -2.72 11.43
C GLN A 31 -4.44 -3.37 12.06
N GLU A 32 -4.22 -3.09 13.34
CA GLU A 32 -3.04 -3.56 14.08
C GLU A 32 -2.91 -5.08 14.04
N GLN A 33 -3.99 -5.80 14.30
CA GLN A 33 -4.07 -7.27 14.19
C GLN A 33 -3.74 -7.83 12.79
N ILE A 34 -3.86 -7.05 11.73
CA ILE A 34 -3.50 -7.47 10.36
C ILE A 34 -2.03 -7.17 10.10
N LEU A 35 -1.55 -5.99 10.49
CA LEU A 35 -0.15 -5.61 10.39
C LEU A 35 0.74 -6.58 11.18
N GLU A 36 0.36 -6.95 12.39
CA GLU A 36 1.11 -7.91 13.22
C GLU A 36 1.23 -9.32 12.60
N GLN A 37 0.34 -9.69 11.68
CA GLN A 37 0.39 -10.97 10.98
C GLN A 37 1.25 -10.94 9.71
N LEU A 38 1.69 -9.78 9.28
CA LEU A 38 2.46 -9.58 8.06
C LEU A 38 3.88 -9.12 8.42
N ASP A 39 4.89 -9.82 7.89
CA ASP A 39 6.27 -9.39 8.05
C ASP A 39 6.47 -8.00 7.43
N PRO A 40 7.16 -7.06 8.10
CA PRO A 40 7.60 -5.80 7.49
C PRO A 40 8.26 -5.95 6.11
N GLU A 41 8.98 -7.04 5.86
CA GLU A 41 9.64 -7.35 4.58
C GLU A 41 8.84 -8.30 3.66
N GLU A 42 7.57 -8.62 4.01
CA GLU A 42 6.73 -9.57 3.26
C GLU A 42 6.55 -9.18 1.78
N PHE A 43 6.52 -7.87 1.51
CA PHE A 43 6.27 -7.35 0.16
C PHE A 43 7.47 -6.58 -0.39
N ASP A 44 8.06 -7.13 -1.45
CA ASP A 44 9.06 -6.40 -2.25
C ASP A 44 8.47 -5.15 -2.93
N TYR A 45 7.16 -5.18 -3.26
CA TYR A 45 6.45 -4.15 -4.01
C TYR A 45 5.11 -3.81 -3.35
N ILE A 46 4.87 -2.52 -3.08
CA ILE A 46 3.58 -2.02 -2.61
C ILE A 46 3.06 -0.98 -3.59
N LEU A 47 1.79 -1.13 -3.98
CA LEU A 47 1.06 -0.18 -4.80
C LEU A 47 -0.05 0.46 -3.96
N ILE A 48 -0.09 1.78 -3.96
CA ILE A 48 -1.09 2.56 -3.24
C ILE A 48 -1.92 3.33 -4.26
N ASP A 49 -3.20 3.00 -4.34
CA ASP A 49 -4.17 3.77 -5.08
C ASP A 49 -4.65 4.99 -4.26
N GLU A 50 -5.12 6.03 -4.94
CA GLU A 50 -5.48 7.32 -4.35
C GLU A 50 -4.38 7.91 -3.45
N ALA A 51 -3.15 7.91 -3.96
CA ALA A 51 -1.94 8.36 -3.27
C ALA A 51 -2.05 9.80 -2.72
N HIS A 52 -3.01 10.61 -3.18
CA HIS A 52 -3.34 11.90 -2.57
C HIS A 52 -3.79 11.85 -1.11
N ARG A 53 -4.03 10.65 -0.57
CA ARG A 53 -4.43 10.44 0.82
C ARG A 53 -3.30 9.91 1.70
N VAL A 54 -2.07 9.77 1.20
CA VAL A 54 -0.96 9.13 1.94
C VAL A 54 -0.55 9.85 3.22
N ALA A 55 -0.85 11.15 3.34
CA ALA A 55 -0.63 11.91 4.57
C ALA A 55 -1.62 11.53 5.69
N ALA A 56 -2.70 10.80 5.39
CA ALA A 56 -3.66 10.39 6.39
C ALA A 56 -3.06 9.32 7.34
N PRO A 57 -3.43 9.33 8.64
CA PRO A 57 -2.85 8.40 9.63
C PRO A 57 -2.96 6.92 9.27
N THR A 58 -4.02 6.52 8.55
CA THR A 58 -4.20 5.12 8.13
C THR A 58 -3.20 4.68 7.07
N TYR A 59 -2.79 5.57 6.17
CA TYR A 59 -1.75 5.27 5.18
C TYR A 59 -0.38 5.26 5.84
N GLN A 60 -0.11 6.25 6.70
CA GLN A 60 1.13 6.34 7.46
C GLN A 60 1.36 5.09 8.31
N LYS A 61 0.32 4.51 8.93
CA LYS A 61 0.43 3.22 9.65
C LYS A 61 0.94 2.09 8.77
N ILE A 62 0.44 1.98 7.53
CA ILE A 62 0.85 0.94 6.58
C ILE A 62 2.30 1.18 6.14
N LEU A 63 2.61 2.42 5.75
CA LEU A 63 3.94 2.82 5.28
C LEU A 63 5.04 2.70 6.36
N ASN A 64 4.69 2.91 7.62
CA ASN A 64 5.62 2.75 8.74
C ASN A 64 5.82 1.28 9.14
N HIS A 65 4.91 0.38 8.75
CA HIS A 65 5.02 -1.04 9.05
C HIS A 65 5.87 -1.78 8.01
N PHE A 66 5.64 -1.52 6.73
CA PHE A 66 6.33 -2.23 5.64
C PHE A 66 7.60 -1.52 5.19
N ALA A 67 8.60 -2.31 4.81
CA ALA A 67 9.86 -1.86 4.23
C ALA A 67 10.03 -2.41 2.79
N PRO A 68 9.17 -2.04 1.84
CA PRO A 68 9.25 -2.57 0.48
C PRO A 68 10.47 -2.03 -0.26
N LYS A 69 10.99 -2.82 -1.20
CA LYS A 69 12.06 -2.37 -2.11
C LYS A 69 11.55 -1.34 -3.12
N PHE A 70 10.26 -1.34 -3.40
CA PHE A 70 9.62 -0.39 -4.30
C PHE A 70 8.21 -0.03 -3.84
N LEU A 71 7.92 1.26 -3.81
CA LEU A 71 6.63 1.81 -3.43
C LEU A 71 6.13 2.71 -4.56
N LEU A 72 4.91 2.45 -5.05
CA LEU A 72 4.28 3.23 -6.12
C LEU A 72 2.95 3.81 -5.65
N GLY A 73 2.82 5.13 -5.69
CA GLY A 73 1.55 5.82 -5.55
C GLY A 73 0.90 6.08 -6.91
N MET A 74 -0.40 5.82 -7.04
CA MET A 74 -1.22 6.21 -8.19
C MET A 74 -2.32 7.15 -7.70
N THR A 75 -2.59 8.24 -8.42
CA THR A 75 -3.71 9.14 -8.10
C THR A 75 -4.20 9.84 -9.36
N ALA A 76 -5.51 10.00 -9.48
CA ALA A 76 -6.13 10.82 -10.52
C ALA A 76 -6.23 12.31 -10.14
N THR A 77 -5.86 12.68 -8.91
CA THR A 77 -6.01 14.05 -8.39
C THR A 77 -4.75 14.53 -7.66
N PRO A 78 -3.66 14.87 -8.40
CA PRO A 78 -2.42 15.32 -7.78
C PRO A 78 -2.53 16.71 -7.13
N GLU A 79 -3.48 17.54 -7.59
CA GLU A 79 -3.67 18.93 -7.18
C GLU A 79 -4.01 19.12 -5.69
N ARG A 80 -4.54 18.09 -5.01
CA ARG A 80 -4.84 18.14 -3.55
C ARG A 80 -3.65 17.75 -2.68
N MET A 81 -2.53 17.43 -3.31
CA MET A 81 -1.27 17.15 -2.64
C MET A 81 -0.41 18.40 -2.72
N ASP A 82 0.01 18.94 -1.59
CA ASP A 82 1.15 19.86 -1.58
C ASP A 82 2.33 19.09 -2.18
N LYS A 83 2.68 19.40 -3.43
CA LYS A 83 3.52 18.55 -4.30
C LYS A 83 4.78 18.03 -3.61
N GLN A 84 5.36 18.82 -2.69
CA GLN A 84 6.54 18.43 -1.91
C GLN A 84 6.33 17.23 -0.98
N ASN A 85 5.16 17.10 -0.33
CA ASN A 85 4.93 16.11 0.71
C ASN A 85 4.88 14.67 0.15
N ILE A 86 4.36 14.48 -1.07
CA ILE A 86 4.35 13.15 -1.71
C ILE A 86 5.76 12.69 -2.11
N TYR A 87 6.59 13.59 -2.66
CA TYR A 87 7.93 13.19 -3.11
C TYR A 87 8.80 12.75 -1.93
N GLU A 88 8.63 13.39 -0.77
CA GLU A 88 9.31 13.01 0.47
C GLU A 88 8.83 11.66 1.00
N ILE A 89 7.52 11.37 0.93
CA ILE A 89 6.94 10.11 1.42
C ILE A 89 7.30 8.91 0.52
N PHE A 90 7.39 9.12 -0.79
CA PHE A 90 7.69 8.06 -1.76
C PHE A 90 9.18 8.00 -2.13
N ASP A 91 10.06 8.68 -1.39
CA ASP A 91 11.52 8.60 -1.56
C ASP A 91 11.97 8.87 -3.03
N TYR A 92 11.32 9.83 -3.69
CA TYR A 92 11.48 10.15 -5.12
C TYR A 92 11.14 9.02 -6.11
N HIS A 93 10.60 7.88 -5.67
CA HIS A 93 10.00 6.86 -6.53
C HIS A 93 8.60 7.33 -6.96
N LEU A 94 8.62 8.11 -8.05
CA LEU A 94 7.54 8.89 -8.65
C LEU A 94 6.14 8.25 -8.53
N ALA A 95 5.20 8.98 -7.93
CA ALA A 95 3.78 8.72 -8.11
C ALA A 95 3.40 8.97 -9.58
N TYR A 96 2.78 7.98 -10.23
CA TYR A 96 2.40 8.08 -11.64
C TYR A 96 0.99 8.66 -11.77
N GLU A 97 0.84 9.71 -12.59
CA GLU A 97 -0.45 10.32 -12.96
C GLU A 97 -0.91 9.74 -14.31
N ILE A 98 -2.18 9.34 -14.40
CA ILE A 98 -2.84 8.82 -15.61
C ILE A 98 -4.02 9.70 -16.01
#